data_AF-A0A6A5WFR5-F1
#
_entry.id   AF-A0A6A5WFR5-F1
#
_cell.length_a   1.000
_cell.length_b   1.000
_cell.length_c   1.000
_cell.angle_alpha   90.00
_cell.angle_beta   90.00
_cell.angle_gamma   90.00
#
_symmetry.space_group_name_H-M   'P 1'
#
loop_
_entity.id
_entity.type
_entity.pdbx_description
1 polymer ?
#
loop_
_entity_poly.entity_id
_entity_poly.type
_entity_poly.pdbx_seq_one_letter_code
_entity_poly.pdbx_strand_id
1 'polypeptide(L)'
;MDPVSLTAAILSVTFNCAKATIGVHNLIRTYEDVPSLLSAVCTDCSLISLTLSRLEMLLLQEDEYASARFADQSVVETIAKALKECEVTLSELDSKATKIMEGIVEEGVKRVWKKVRFMWEESDMEGLSNRLRYHQISLSSLLQVFQSFW
;
A
#
# COMPACT_ATOMS: atom_id res chain seq x y z
N MET A 1 -2.08 2.65 -20.51
CA MET A 1 -3.31 2.13 -19.85
C MET A 1 -4.46 3.03 -20.24
N ASP A 2 -5.61 2.48 -20.55
CA ASP A 2 -6.86 3.25 -20.68
C ASP A 2 -7.47 3.50 -19.28
N PRO A 3 -8.42 4.43 -19.14
CA PRO A 3 -9.01 4.80 -17.85
C PRO A 3 -9.60 3.61 -17.07
N VAL A 4 -10.19 2.64 -17.76
CA VAL A 4 -10.78 1.45 -17.10
C VAL A 4 -9.68 0.57 -16.51
N SER A 5 -8.60 0.32 -17.27
CA SER A 5 -7.43 -0.41 -16.77
C SER A 5 -6.76 0.29 -15.58
N LEU A 6 -6.72 1.64 -15.59
CA LEU A 6 -6.17 2.41 -14.48
C LEU A 6 -7.02 2.27 -13.21
N THR A 7 -8.34 2.41 -13.33
CA THR A 7 -9.28 2.20 -12.21
C THR A 7 -9.16 0.79 -11.63
N ALA A 8 -9.05 -0.24 -12.48
CA ALA A 8 -8.83 -1.61 -12.02
C ALA A 8 -7.51 -1.76 -11.23
N ALA A 9 -6.44 -1.11 -11.66
CA ALA A 9 -5.17 -1.11 -10.93
C ALA A 9 -5.28 -0.42 -9.57
N ILE A 10 -5.98 0.71 -9.49
CA ILE A 10 -6.23 1.44 -8.24
C ILE A 10 -7.00 0.58 -7.23
N LEU A 11 -8.06 -0.08 -7.70
CA LEU A 11 -8.86 -1.00 -6.88
C LEU A 11 -8.01 -2.17 -6.37
N SER A 12 -7.17 -2.75 -7.23
CA SER A 12 -6.26 -3.83 -6.86
C SER A 12 -5.29 -3.41 -5.75
N VAL A 13 -4.62 -2.25 -5.90
CA VAL A 13 -3.69 -1.75 -4.88
C VAL A 13 -4.43 -1.40 -3.58
N THR A 14 -5.62 -0.81 -3.68
CA THR A 14 -6.46 -0.49 -2.51
C THR A 14 -6.83 -1.75 -1.73
N PHE A 15 -7.23 -2.81 -2.44
CA PHE A 15 -7.50 -4.11 -1.84
C PHE A 15 -6.26 -4.70 -1.17
N ASN A 16 -5.10 -4.61 -1.81
CA ASN A 16 -3.84 -5.11 -1.25
C ASN A 16 -3.42 -4.32 0.00
N CYS A 17 -3.63 -3.01 0.05
CA CYS A 17 -3.45 -2.21 1.27
C CYS A 17 -4.37 -2.69 2.40
N ALA A 18 -5.66 -2.94 2.10
CA ALA A 18 -6.61 -3.45 3.09
C ALA A 18 -6.19 -4.84 3.62
N LYS A 19 -5.79 -5.75 2.72
CA LYS A 19 -5.28 -7.08 3.07
C LYS A 19 -4.05 -6.98 3.97
N ALA A 20 -3.09 -6.13 3.61
CA ALA A 20 -1.88 -5.91 4.40
C ALA A 20 -2.20 -5.34 5.80
N THR A 21 -3.08 -4.35 5.89
CA THR A 21 -3.52 -3.79 7.17
C THR A 21 -4.20 -4.85 8.05
N ILE A 22 -5.05 -5.72 7.48
CA ILE A 22 -5.68 -6.81 8.23
C ILE A 22 -4.62 -7.81 8.72
N GLY A 23 -3.69 -8.22 7.85
CA GLY A 23 -2.60 -9.13 8.21
C GLY A 23 -1.75 -8.58 9.35
N VAL A 24 -1.36 -7.31 9.26
CA VAL A 24 -0.60 -6.62 10.31
C VAL A 24 -1.44 -6.47 11.58
N HIS A 25 -2.71 -6.06 11.50
CA HIS A 25 -3.59 -5.97 12.67
C HIS A 25 -3.71 -7.30 13.42
N ASN A 26 -3.82 -8.41 12.70
CA ASN A 26 -3.87 -9.72 13.32
C ASN A 26 -2.57 -10.02 14.09
N LEU A 27 -1.40 -9.67 13.53
CA LEU A 27 -0.14 -9.75 14.25
C LEU A 27 -0.15 -8.86 15.49
N ILE A 28 -0.50 -7.58 15.36
CA ILE A 28 -0.59 -6.64 16.49
C ILE A 28 -1.45 -7.20 17.62
N ARG A 29 -2.62 -7.78 17.29
CA ARG A 29 -3.55 -8.31 18.30
C ARG A 29 -3.05 -9.57 19.00
N THR A 30 -2.13 -10.30 18.40
CA THR A 30 -1.55 -11.53 18.96
C THR A 30 -0.42 -11.23 19.95
N TYR A 31 0.11 -9.99 19.99
CA TYR A 31 1.30 -9.64 20.76
C TYR A 31 1.11 -8.41 21.65
N GLU A 32 1.61 -8.44 22.90
CA GLU A 32 1.49 -7.32 23.85
C GLU A 32 2.46 -6.16 23.57
N ASP A 33 3.64 -6.45 23.00
CA ASP A 33 4.73 -5.47 22.82
C ASP A 33 5.05 -5.26 21.34
N VAL A 34 4.09 -4.71 20.62
CA VAL A 34 4.13 -4.58 19.16
C VAL A 34 5.14 -3.50 18.74
N PRO A 35 6.11 -3.80 17.86
CA PRO A 35 6.98 -2.81 17.27
C PRO A 35 6.21 -1.61 16.69
N SER A 36 6.59 -0.39 17.06
CA SER A 36 6.00 0.86 16.54
C SER A 36 5.96 0.91 15.00
N LEU A 37 6.89 0.22 14.36
CA LEU A 37 6.98 0.05 12.92
C LEU A 37 5.76 -0.66 12.30
N LEU A 38 5.14 -1.64 12.98
CA LEU A 38 3.91 -2.30 12.50
C LEU A 38 2.74 -1.31 12.44
N SER A 39 2.64 -0.45 13.46
CA SER A 39 1.62 0.61 13.50
C SER A 39 1.85 1.64 12.38
N ALA A 40 3.10 2.00 12.12
CA ALA A 40 3.47 2.87 11.00
C ALA A 40 3.07 2.26 9.65
N VAL A 41 3.34 0.96 9.44
CA VAL A 41 2.92 0.25 8.21
C VAL A 41 1.41 0.27 8.02
N CYS A 42 0.62 0.01 9.07
CA CYS A 42 -0.85 0.13 8.99
C CYS A 42 -1.29 1.54 8.59
N THR A 43 -0.67 2.55 9.22
CA THR A 43 -0.97 3.96 8.94
C THR A 43 -0.65 4.31 7.49
N ASP A 44 0.53 3.92 7.01
CA ASP A 44 0.97 4.18 5.64
C ASP A 44 0.04 3.47 4.62
N CYS A 45 -0.33 2.21 4.87
CA CYS A 45 -1.31 1.49 4.04
C CYS A 45 -2.68 2.17 4.01
N SER A 46 -3.19 2.63 5.15
CA SER A 46 -4.46 3.37 5.21
C SER A 46 -4.41 4.70 4.46
N LEU A 47 -3.28 5.42 4.54
CA LEU A 47 -3.09 6.67 3.80
C LEU A 47 -2.99 6.43 2.28
N ILE A 48 -2.33 5.35 1.86
CA ILE A 48 -2.31 4.93 0.44
C ILE A 48 -3.74 4.62 -0.01
N SER A 49 -4.49 3.76 0.70
CA SER A 49 -5.88 3.47 0.37
C SER A 49 -6.73 4.72 0.22
N LEU A 50 -6.62 5.68 1.15
CA LEU A 50 -7.36 6.93 1.09
C LEU A 50 -7.00 7.76 -0.16
N THR A 51 -5.72 7.84 -0.48
CA THR A 51 -5.20 8.56 -1.66
C THR A 51 -5.73 7.92 -2.94
N LEU A 52 -5.75 6.59 -2.99
CA LEU A 52 -6.28 5.81 -4.10
C LEU A 52 -7.79 5.95 -4.27
N SER A 53 -8.56 5.95 -3.19
CA SER A 53 -10.01 6.21 -3.26
C SER A 53 -10.30 7.62 -3.78
N ARG A 54 -9.48 8.62 -3.42
CA ARG A 54 -9.60 9.98 -3.98
C ARG A 54 -9.29 10.01 -5.46
N LEU A 55 -8.23 9.32 -5.87
CA LEU A 55 -7.86 9.19 -7.27
C LEU A 55 -9.02 8.53 -8.04
N GLU A 56 -9.54 7.41 -7.56
CA GLU A 56 -10.70 6.71 -8.14
C GLU A 56 -11.91 7.64 -8.32
N MET A 57 -12.28 8.41 -7.29
CA MET A 57 -13.39 9.36 -7.40
C MET A 57 -13.18 10.39 -8.51
N LEU A 58 -11.95 10.86 -8.72
CA LEU A 58 -11.64 11.78 -9.82
C LEU A 58 -11.69 11.08 -11.19
N LEU A 59 -11.33 9.80 -11.27
CA LEU A 59 -11.43 9.02 -12.50
C LEU A 59 -12.88 8.70 -12.89
N LEU A 60 -13.74 8.49 -11.89
CA LEU A 60 -15.15 8.16 -12.07
C LEU A 60 -16.07 9.39 -12.19
N GLN A 61 -15.55 10.60 -11.97
CA GLN A 61 -16.30 11.82 -12.20
C GLN A 61 -16.60 12.00 -13.69
N GLU A 62 -17.84 11.71 -14.08
CA GLU A 62 -18.38 12.05 -15.39
C GLU A 62 -18.66 13.56 -15.44
N ASP A 63 -17.81 14.29 -16.15
CA ASP A 63 -18.13 15.63 -16.63
C ASP A 63 -17.49 15.86 -18.02
N GLU A 64 -17.80 17.01 -18.63
CA GLU A 64 -17.36 17.36 -19.99
C GLU A 64 -15.84 17.37 -20.18
N TYR A 65 -15.06 17.39 -19.08
CA TYR A 65 -13.59 17.42 -19.08
C TYR A 65 -12.96 16.07 -18.75
N ALA A 66 -13.75 15.02 -18.48
CA ALA A 66 -13.28 13.65 -18.24
C ALA A 66 -12.25 13.19 -19.29
N SER A 67 -12.54 13.42 -20.57
CA SER A 67 -11.66 13.05 -21.69
C SER A 67 -10.38 13.90 -21.78
N ALA A 68 -10.43 15.16 -21.36
CA ALA A 68 -9.28 16.06 -21.35
C ALA A 68 -8.27 15.72 -20.24
N ARG A 69 -8.75 15.17 -19.11
CA ARG A 69 -7.89 14.74 -17.97
C ARG A 69 -6.97 13.57 -18.30
N PHE A 70 -7.37 12.77 -19.28
CA PHE A 70 -6.58 11.64 -19.79
C PHE A 70 -5.93 11.94 -21.14
N ALA A 71 -6.02 13.19 -21.64
CA ALA A 71 -5.36 13.57 -22.87
C ALA A 71 -3.83 13.55 -22.72
N ASP A 72 -3.33 13.82 -21.50
CA ASP A 72 -1.91 13.65 -21.18
C ASP A 72 -1.61 12.22 -20.75
N GLN A 73 -1.24 11.42 -21.74
CA GLN A 73 -0.83 10.03 -21.58
C GLN A 73 0.35 9.87 -20.59
N SER A 74 1.21 10.88 -20.44
CA SER A 74 2.38 10.80 -19.57
C SER A 74 2.01 10.75 -18.08
N VAL A 75 0.94 11.46 -17.69
CA VAL A 75 0.41 11.46 -16.32
C VAL A 75 -0.17 10.08 -15.99
N VAL A 76 -0.96 9.53 -16.91
CA VAL A 76 -1.58 8.20 -16.78
C VAL A 76 -0.52 7.11 -16.62
N GLU A 77 0.54 7.15 -17.42
CA GLU A 77 1.65 6.20 -17.36
C GLU A 77 2.44 6.33 -16.05
N THR A 78 2.62 7.55 -15.55
CA THR A 78 3.33 7.80 -14.29
C THR A 78 2.53 7.25 -13.11
N ILE A 79 1.21 7.44 -13.08
CA ILE A 79 0.34 6.85 -12.06
C ILE A 79 0.38 5.32 -12.15
N ALA A 80 0.25 4.76 -13.35
CA ALA A 80 0.31 3.31 -13.55
C ALA A 80 1.62 2.69 -13.02
N LYS A 81 2.76 3.37 -13.24
CA LYS A 81 4.05 2.94 -12.71
C LYS A 81 4.10 3.01 -11.19
N ALA A 82 3.62 4.11 -10.59
CA ALA A 82 3.57 4.26 -9.14
C ALA A 82 2.68 3.18 -8.48
N LEU A 83 1.53 2.87 -9.08
CA LEU A 83 0.64 1.79 -8.64
C LEU A 83 1.35 0.44 -8.70
N LYS A 84 2.10 0.17 -9.76
CA LYS A 84 2.82 -1.10 -9.91
C LYS A 84 3.91 -1.28 -8.86
N GLU A 85 4.68 -0.24 -8.59
CA GLU A 85 5.72 -0.27 -7.55
C GLU A 85 5.12 -0.41 -6.13
N CYS A 86 3.96 0.20 -5.90
CA CYS A 86 3.19 0.02 -4.67
C CYS A 86 2.70 -1.43 -4.51
N GLU A 87 2.14 -2.02 -5.57
CA GLU A 87 1.69 -3.42 -5.59
C GLU A 87 2.82 -4.41 -5.26
N VAL A 88 4.02 -4.20 -5.82
CA VAL A 88 5.21 -5.02 -5.53
C VAL A 88 5.56 -4.93 -4.05
N THR A 89 5.57 -3.71 -3.50
CA THR A 89 5.90 -3.48 -2.08
C THR A 89 4.88 -4.12 -1.14
N LEU A 90 3.59 -4.03 -1.47
CA LEU A 90 2.51 -4.67 -0.71
C LEU A 90 2.57 -6.20 -0.79
N SER A 91 2.95 -6.75 -1.94
CA SER A 91 3.12 -8.20 -2.13
C SER A 91 4.29 -8.75 -1.32
N GLU A 92 5.40 -8.00 -1.23
CA GLU A 92 6.52 -8.34 -0.35
C GLU A 92 6.12 -8.32 1.13
N LEU A 93 5.36 -7.31 1.54
CA LEU A 93 4.82 -7.20 2.90
C LEU A 93 3.89 -8.37 3.23
N ASP A 94 2.95 -8.69 2.34
CA ASP A 94 2.03 -9.83 2.49
C ASP A 94 2.79 -11.14 2.61
N SER A 95 3.78 -11.39 1.74
CA SER A 95 4.61 -12.59 1.81
C SER A 95 5.36 -12.72 3.14
N LYS A 96 5.93 -11.61 3.65
CA LYS A 96 6.60 -11.61 4.97
C LYS A 96 5.59 -11.86 6.09
N ALA A 97 4.42 -11.22 6.07
CA ALA A 97 3.38 -11.42 7.08
C ALA A 97 2.86 -12.87 7.09
N THR A 98 2.63 -13.47 5.92
CA THR A 98 2.21 -14.88 5.79
C THR A 98 3.25 -15.83 6.36
N LYS A 99 4.54 -15.66 6.04
CA LYS A 99 5.62 -16.49 6.60
C LYS A 99 5.69 -16.43 8.12
N ILE A 100 5.43 -15.25 8.69
CA ILE A 100 5.36 -15.09 10.15
C ILE A 100 4.19 -15.90 10.71
N MET A 101 3.01 -15.78 10.10
CA MET A 101 1.81 -16.51 10.53
C MET A 101 1.97 -18.03 10.41
N GLU A 102 2.57 -18.52 9.32
CA GLU A 102 2.90 -19.95 9.15
C GLU A 102 3.86 -20.43 10.23
N GLY A 103 4.92 -19.66 10.51
CA GLY A 103 5.85 -19.96 11.59
C GLY A 103 5.13 -20.07 12.94
N ILE A 104 4.15 -19.20 13.24
CA ILE A 104 3.35 -19.26 14.48
C ILE A 104 2.63 -20.60 14.61
N VAL A 105 2.05 -21.11 13.51
CA VAL A 105 1.34 -22.39 13.48
C VAL A 105 2.30 -23.56 13.76
N GLU A 106 3.51 -23.52 13.19
CA GLU A 106 4.48 -24.62 13.28
C GLU A 106 5.28 -24.64 14.60
N GLU A 107 5.77 -23.49 15.03
CA GLU A 107 6.75 -23.37 16.12
C GLU A 107 6.18 -22.80 17.42
N GLY A 108 4.95 -22.26 17.36
CA GLY A 108 4.28 -21.60 18.47
C GLY A 108 4.68 -20.14 18.66
N VAL A 109 3.71 -19.35 19.13
CA VAL A 109 3.75 -17.87 19.26
C VAL A 109 5.04 -17.34 19.89
N LYS A 110 5.50 -17.94 21.01
CA LYS A 110 6.67 -17.45 21.77
C LYS A 110 7.99 -17.57 21.01
N ARG A 111 8.20 -18.66 20.27
CA ARG A 111 9.46 -18.91 19.55
C ARG A 111 9.56 -18.01 18.31
N VAL A 112 8.44 -17.87 17.62
CA VAL A 112 8.34 -17.07 16.40
C VAL A 112 8.42 -15.60 16.73
N TRP A 113 7.84 -15.14 17.85
CA TRP A 113 7.93 -13.73 18.23
C TRP A 113 9.36 -13.23 18.38
N LYS A 114 10.25 -14.04 18.92
CA LYS A 114 11.67 -13.68 19.03
C LYS A 114 12.32 -13.53 17.66
N LYS A 115 11.94 -14.38 16.69
CA LYS A 115 12.38 -14.28 15.28
C LYS A 115 11.75 -13.10 14.57
N VAL A 116 10.46 -12.84 14.77
CA VAL A 116 9.73 -11.69 14.23
C VAL A 116 10.37 -10.41 14.70
N ARG A 117 10.55 -10.25 16.02
CA ARG A 117 11.21 -9.08 16.60
C ARG A 117 12.60 -8.87 16.00
N PHE A 118 13.39 -9.92 15.87
CA PHE A 118 14.71 -9.86 15.23
C PHE A 118 14.64 -9.45 13.75
N MET A 119 13.76 -10.08 12.96
CA MET A 119 13.55 -9.77 11.53
C MET A 119 12.94 -8.37 11.30
N TRP A 120 12.22 -7.84 12.28
CA TRP A 120 11.54 -6.54 12.24
C TRP A 120 12.42 -5.41 12.76
N GLU A 121 13.36 -5.72 13.67
CA GLU A 121 14.46 -4.84 14.09
C GLU A 121 15.60 -4.83 13.05
N GLU A 122 15.75 -5.86 12.22
CA GLU A 122 16.65 -5.85 11.05
C GLU A 122 16.08 -4.98 9.90
N SER A 123 16.99 -4.32 9.19
CA SER A 123 16.81 -3.28 8.16
C SER A 123 15.75 -3.50 7.07
N ASP A 124 15.26 -4.73 6.89
CA ASP A 124 14.33 -5.12 5.84
C ASP A 124 12.93 -4.52 6.02
N MET A 125 12.38 -4.58 7.23
CA MET A 125 11.04 -4.07 7.51
C MET A 125 11.01 -2.55 7.55
N GLU A 126 12.10 -1.94 8.02
CA GLU A 126 12.30 -0.50 7.93
C GLU A 126 12.39 -0.06 6.47
N GLY A 127 13.10 -0.82 5.62
CA GLY A 127 13.11 -0.62 4.17
C GLY A 127 11.72 -0.69 3.54
N LEU A 128 10.89 -1.66 3.92
CA LEU A 128 9.51 -1.77 3.45
C LEU A 128 8.63 -0.60 3.92
N SER A 129 8.71 -0.20 5.19
CA SER A 129 7.98 0.96 5.70
C SER A 129 8.41 2.25 4.99
N ASN A 130 9.71 2.44 4.76
CA ASN A 130 10.23 3.59 4.01
C ASN A 130 9.72 3.61 2.57
N ARG A 131 9.66 2.46 1.90
CA ARG A 131 9.07 2.34 0.55
C ARG A 131 7.58 2.65 0.55
N LEU A 132 6.81 2.14 1.52
CA LEU A 132 5.38 2.46 1.65
C LEU A 132 5.15 3.96 1.85
N ARG A 133 5.94 4.59 2.72
CA ARG A 133 5.90 6.05 2.90
C ARG A 133 6.27 6.81 1.63
N TYR A 134 7.29 6.37 0.91
CA TYR A 134 7.62 6.93 -0.40
C TYR A 134 6.45 6.82 -1.39
N HIS A 135 5.80 5.66 -1.47
CA HIS A 135 4.62 5.47 -2.31
C HIS A 135 3.46 6.38 -1.91
N GLN A 136 3.21 6.53 -0.61
CA GLN A 136 2.21 7.45 -0.09
C GLN A 136 2.47 8.89 -0.54
N ILE A 137 3.71 9.38 -0.38
CA ILE A 137 4.10 10.73 -0.79
C ILE A 137 3.95 10.88 -2.31
N SER A 138 4.50 9.94 -3.08
CA SER A 138 4.46 9.95 -4.54
C SER A 138 3.04 9.99 -5.09
N LEU A 139 2.17 9.08 -4.63
CA LEU A 139 0.76 9.05 -5.01
C LEU A 139 0.01 10.31 -4.59
N SER A 140 0.32 10.87 -3.42
CA SER A 140 -0.27 12.14 -2.97
C SER A 140 0.14 13.32 -3.85
N SER A 141 1.42 13.37 -4.26
CA SER A 141 1.91 14.39 -5.20
C SER A 141 1.29 14.25 -6.58
N LEU A 142 1.16 13.02 -7.09
CA LEU A 142 0.48 12.76 -8.36
C LEU A 142 -0.99 13.16 -8.30
N LEU A 143 -1.67 12.89 -7.18
CA LEU A 143 -3.04 13.35 -6.95
C LEU A 143 -3.15 14.87 -6.99
N GLN A 144 -2.22 15.59 -6.36
CA GLN A 144 -2.19 17.06 -6.38
C GLN A 144 -1.94 17.62 -7.79
N VAL A 145 -0.99 17.05 -8.52
CA VAL A 145 -0.74 17.41 -9.93
C VAL A 145 -2.00 17.17 -10.74
N PHE A 146 -2.64 16.02 -10.56
CA PHE A 146 -3.88 15.70 -11.25
C PHE A 146 -4.96 16.72 -10.94
N GLN A 147 -5.18 17.08 -9.67
CA GLN A 147 -6.15 18.09 -9.23
C GLN A 147 -5.82 19.51 -9.73
N SER A 148 -4.56 19.84 -10.00
CA SER A 148 -4.17 21.19 -10.44
C SER A 148 -4.56 21.52 -11.89
N PHE A 149 -4.93 20.51 -12.69
CA PHE A 149 -5.47 20.69 -14.04
C PHE A 149 -6.98 20.99 -14.06
N TRP A 150 -7.58 21.31 -12.90
CA TRP A 150 -9.02 21.46 -12.67
C TRP A 150 -9.35 22.82 -12.08
#